data_AF-A0A2E0ZYN5-F1
#
_entry.id   AF-A0A2E0ZYN5-F1
#
_cell.length_a   1.000
_cell.length_b   1.000
_cell.length_c   1.000
_cell.angle_alpha   90.00
_cell.angle_beta   90.00
_cell.angle_gamma   90.00
#
_symmetry.space_group_name_H-M   'P 1'
#
loop_
_entity.id
_entity.type
_entity.pdbx_description
1 polymer ?
#
loop_
_entity_poly.entity_id
_entity_poly.type
_entity_poly.pdbx_seq_one_letter_code
_entity_poly.pdbx_strand_id
1 'polypeptide(L)' 'VIEDIRLACGAVECVPRRLEAVENAIRGQQRSEEVASRAGEIAVEGARPLNYNHFKVPLMKNLVMRAVRG' A
#
# COMPACT_ATOMS: atom_id res chain seq x y z
N VAL A 1 8.57 -15.67 5.17
CA VAL A 1 7.62 -15.60 4.03
C VAL A 1 6.30 -15.05 4.55
N ILE A 2 5.55 -14.28 3.76
CA ILE A 2 4.24 -13.74 4.15
C ILE A 2 3.17 -14.82 3.93
N GLU A 3 2.75 -15.49 5.00
CA GLU A 3 1.74 -16.56 4.94
C GLU A 3 0.33 -16.00 4.72
N ASP A 4 -0.05 -14.99 5.51
CA ASP A 4 -1.28 -14.22 5.32
C ASP A 4 -1.02 -12.73 5.54
N ILE A 5 -1.83 -11.90 4.90
CA ILE A 5 -1.76 -10.44 4.99
C ILE A 5 -3.13 -9.82 4.74
N ARG A 6 -3.46 -8.82 5.56
CA ARG A 6 -4.62 -7.95 5.37
C ARG A 6 -4.17 -6.50 5.55
N LEU A 7 -4.43 -5.65 4.56
CA LEU A 7 -3.91 -4.30 4.54
C LEU A 7 -5.03 -3.31 4.17
N ALA A 8 -5.19 -2.29 5.01
CA ALA A 8 -6.17 -1.24 4.81
C ALA A 8 -5.55 0.13 5.04
N CYS A 9 -6.01 1.13 4.27
CA CYS A 9 -5.66 2.53 4.45
C CYS A 9 -6.88 3.34 4.86
N GLY A 10 -6.74 4.09 5.95
CA GLY A 10 -7.70 5.11 6.38
C GLY A 10 -7.33 6.49 5.85
N ALA A 11 -8.29 7.42 5.89
CA ALA A 11 -8.11 8.83 5.53
C ALA A 11 -7.62 9.11 4.08
N VAL A 12 -7.71 8.12 3.20
CA VAL A 12 -7.41 8.23 1.75
C VAL A 12 -8.68 8.33 0.90
N GLU A 13 -9.80 7.77 1.38
CA GLU A 13 -11.15 7.83 0.80
C GLU A 13 -12.18 8.10 1.91
N CYS A 14 -13.46 8.30 1.55
CA CYS A 14 -14.56 8.51 2.52
C CYS A 14 -14.83 7.29 3.41
N VAL A 15 -14.30 6.12 3.05
CA VAL A 15 -14.37 4.87 3.80
C VAL A 15 -12.98 4.24 3.90
N PRO A 16 -12.71 3.38 4.90
CA PRO A 16 -11.48 2.60 4.92
C PRO A 16 -11.34 1.77 3.65
N ARG A 17 -10.20 1.89 2.97
CA ARG A 17 -9.94 1.18 1.73
C ARG A 17 -9.05 -0.03 1.98
N ARG A 18 -9.54 -1.22 1.66
CA ARG A 18 -8.71 -2.44 1.66
C ARG A 18 -7.87 -2.50 0.38
N LEU A 19 -6.60 -2.87 0.50
CA LEU A 19 -5.63 -2.91 -0.58
C LEU A 19 -5.42 -4.35 -1.08
N GLU A 20 -6.47 -4.96 -1.63
CA GLU A 20 -6.45 -6.36 -2.09
C GLU A 20 -5.39 -6.64 -3.16
N ALA A 21 -5.14 -5.67 -4.05
CA ALA A 21 -4.08 -5.78 -5.06
C ALA A 21 -2.69 -5.94 -4.42
N VAL A 22 -2.43 -5.18 -3.35
CA VAL A 22 -1.18 -5.28 -2.58
C VAL A 22 -1.11 -6.63 -1.87
N GLU A 23 -2.19 -7.03 -1.18
CA GLU A 23 -2.28 -8.31 -0.47
C GLU A 23 -1.96 -9.49 -1.40
N ASN A 24 -2.60 -9.53 -2.57
CA ASN A 24 -2.40 -10.59 -3.56
C ASN A 24 -1.00 -10.56 -4.17
N ALA A 25 -0.42 -9.37 -4.35
CA ALA A 25 0.91 -9.24 -4.94
C ALA A 25 2.00 -9.80 -4.02
N ILE A 26 1.92 -9.61 -2.70
CA ILE A 26 3.02 -9.95 -1.78
C ILE A 26 2.80 -11.21 -0.95
N ARG A 27 1.60 -11.79 -0.96
CA ARG A 27 1.35 -13.10 -0.33
C ARG A 27 2.30 -14.15 -0.92
N GLY A 28 2.90 -14.97 -0.06
CA GLY A 28 3.86 -16.00 -0.45
C GLY A 28 5.27 -15.48 -0.77
N GLN A 29 5.50 -14.17 -0.76
CA GLN A 29 6.84 -13.61 -0.95
C GLN A 29 7.63 -13.52 0.37
N GLN A 30 8.96 -13.52 0.27
CA GLN A 30 9.82 -13.21 1.42
C GLN A 30 9.79 -11.70 1.68
N ARG A 31 9.71 -11.29 2.96
CA ARG A 31 9.81 -9.88 3.32
C ARG A 31 11.20 -9.35 2.96
N SER A 32 11.24 -8.35 2.09
CA SER A 32 12.46 -7.63 1.71
C SER A 32 12.14 -6.18 1.37
N GLU A 33 13.16 -5.35 1.18
CA GLU A 33 12.98 -3.96 0.74
C GLU A 33 12.39 -3.87 -0.67
N GLU A 34 12.74 -4.78 -1.58
CA GLU A 34 12.16 -4.80 -2.92
C GLU A 34 10.66 -5.11 -2.88
N VAL A 35 10.24 -6.08 -2.07
CA VAL A 35 8.83 -6.44 -1.90
C VAL A 35 8.05 -5.28 -1.27
N ALA A 36 8.63 -4.59 -0.28
CA ALA A 36 8.03 -3.41 0.32
C ALA A 36 7.88 -2.27 -0.70
N SER A 37 8.92 -1.98 -1.48
CA SER A 37 8.89 -0.95 -2.53
C SER A 37 7.78 -1.21 -3.55
N ARG A 38 7.72 -2.45 -4.06
CA ARG A 38 6.69 -2.88 -5.00
C ARG A 38 5.28 -2.80 -4.42
N ALA A 39 5.10 -3.17 -3.14
CA ALA A 39 3.82 -3.03 -2.45
C ALA A 39 3.37 -1.56 -2.38
N GLY A 40 4.29 -0.64 -2.11
CA GLY A 40 4.00 0.80 -2.09
C GLY A 40 3.58 1.36 -3.44
N GLU A 41 4.17 0.86 -4.54
CA GLU A 41 3.80 1.26 -5.90
C GLU A 41 2.40 0.80 -6.28
N ILE A 42 2.10 -0.48 -6.02
CA ILE A 42 0.77 -1.06 -6.27
C ILE A 42 -0.30 -0.37 -5.43
N ALA A 43 0.03 0.04 -4.20
CA ALA A 43 -0.91 0.72 -3.31
C ALA A 43 -1.45 2.03 -3.87
N VAL A 44 -0.67 2.73 -4.69
CA VAL A 44 -1.04 4.05 -5.24
C VAL A 44 -1.42 4.00 -6.71
N GLU A 45 -1.43 2.82 -7.31
CA GLU A 45 -1.80 2.62 -8.70
C GLU A 45 -3.25 3.05 -8.94
N GLY A 46 -3.46 3.89 -9.95
CA GLY A 46 -4.79 4.42 -10.28
C GLY A 46 -5.32 5.50 -9.32
N ALA A 47 -4.55 5.94 -8.33
CA ALA A 47 -4.94 7.02 -7.42
C ALA A 47 -5.21 8.31 -8.21
N ARG A 48 -6.38 8.92 -7.98
CA ARG A 48 -6.79 10.19 -8.59
C ARG A 48 -6.89 11.26 -7.49
N PRO A 49 -5.81 12.01 -7.23
CA PRO A 49 -5.87 13.08 -6.25
C PRO A 49 -6.83 14.19 -6.71
N LEU A 50 -7.45 14.83 -5.74
CA LEU A 50 -8.20 16.07 -5.89
C LEU A 50 -7.31 17.26 -5.52
N ASN A 51 -7.85 18.47 -5.71
CA ASN A 51 -7.20 19.68 -5.25
C ASN A 51 -6.86 19.56 -3.75
N TYR A 52 -5.64 20.00 -3.40
CA TYR A 52 -5.09 20.00 -2.04
C TYR A 52 -4.75 18.64 -1.40
N ASN A 53 -4.92 17.50 -2.08
CA ASN A 53 -4.59 16.18 -1.48
C ASN A 53 -3.51 15.38 -2.22
N HIS A 54 -2.82 15.97 -3.21
CA HIS A 54 -1.74 15.33 -3.98
C HIS A 54 -0.65 14.70 -3.09
N PHE A 55 -0.35 15.31 -1.93
CA PHE A 55 0.62 14.82 -0.97
C PHE A 55 0.26 13.44 -0.39
N LYS A 56 -1.01 13.05 -0.41
CA LYS A 56 -1.47 11.76 0.11
C LYS A 56 -0.96 10.58 -0.71
N VAL A 57 -0.72 10.78 -2.01
CA VAL A 57 -0.22 9.73 -2.91
C VAL A 57 1.17 9.25 -2.47
N PRO A 58 2.22 10.09 -2.43
CA PRO A 58 3.53 9.64 -1.95
C PRO A 58 3.52 9.24 -0.47
N LEU A 59 2.69 9.87 0.37
CA LEU A 59 2.53 9.47 1.77
C LEU A 59 2.02 8.03 1.90
N MET A 60 0.96 7.67 1.16
CA MET A 60 0.38 6.33 1.16
C MET A 60 1.40 5.28 0.67
N LYS A 61 2.12 5.56 -0.42
CA LYS A 61 3.22 4.69 -0.91
C LYS A 61 4.21 4.39 0.22
N ASN A 62 4.72 5.43 0.87
CA ASN A 62 5.74 5.29 1.93
C ASN A 62 5.21 4.55 3.16
N LEU A 63 3.96 4.80 3.57
CA LEU A 63 3.34 4.13 4.70
C LEU A 63 3.15 2.63 4.43
N VAL A 64 2.73 2.26 3.22
CA VAL A 64 2.61 0.85 2.82
C VAL A 64 3.97 0.17 2.77
N MET A 65 4.99 0.81 2.18
CA MET A 65 6.37 0.30 2.20
C MET A 65 6.83 0.00 3.62
N ARG A 66 6.63 0.96 4.54
CA ARG A 66 7.02 0.82 5.95
C ARG A 66 6.25 -0.32 6.64
N ALA A 67 4.95 -0.44 6.40
CA ALA A 67 4.12 -1.47 7.02
C ALA A 67 4.49 -2.89 6.56
N VAL A 68 4.87 -3.05 5.28
CA VAL A 68 5.28 -4.35 4.72
C VAL A 68 6.66 -4.76 5.23
N ARG A 69 7.60 -3.81 5.32
CA ARG A 69 8.96 -4.06 5.83
C ARG A 69 8.98 -4.54 7.28
N GLY A 70 8.12 -3.98 8.14
CA GLY A 70 8.15 -4.20 9.60
C GLY A 70 8.93 -3.11 10.32
#